data_AF-A0A2V8I4V1-F1
#
_entry.id   AF-A0A2V8I4V1-F1
#
_cell.length_a   1.000
_cell.length_b   1.000
_cell.length_c   1.000
_cell.angle_alpha   90.00
_cell.angle_beta   90.00
_cell.angle_gamma   90.00
#
_symmetry.space_group_name_H-M   'P 1'
#
loop_
_entity.id
_entity.type
_entity.pdbx_description
1 polymer ?
#
loop_
_entity_poly.entity_id
_entity_poly.type
_entity_poly.pdbx_seq_one_letter_code
_entity_poly.pdbx_strand_id
1 'polypeptide(L)'
;MKAGTAQKLVLNMISTATMIRLGMTYSNWMINLSMTNNKLRERGMHVLQEILGVRRDEAARLAESSGSNLKVAVIMGASGCTKEQAEKRLRDAKGNLRTVISHFGTGRE
;
A
#
# COMPACT_ATOMS: atom_id res chain seq x y z
N MET A 1 11.59 17.13 -29.31
CA MET A 1 11.54 16.01 -28.33
C MET A 1 12.15 16.33 -26.95
N LYS A 2 13.00 17.35 -26.77
CA LYS A 2 13.65 17.65 -25.46
C LYS A 2 12.73 18.31 -24.43
N ALA A 3 11.94 19.32 -24.84
CA ALA A 3 11.05 20.05 -23.93
C ALA A 3 9.98 19.16 -23.29
N GLY A 4 9.38 18.24 -24.06
CA GLY A 4 8.36 17.31 -23.55
C GLY A 4 8.90 16.34 -22.50
N THR A 5 10.13 15.84 -22.66
CA THR A 5 10.77 14.99 -21.65
C THR A 5 11.03 15.76 -20.36
N ALA A 6 11.53 16.99 -20.46
CA ALA A 6 11.77 17.83 -19.28
C ALA A 6 10.47 18.11 -18.51
N GLN A 7 9.39 18.48 -19.20
CA GLN A 7 8.09 18.70 -18.59
C GLN A 7 7.56 17.44 -17.90
N LYS A 8 7.66 16.28 -18.54
CA LYS A 8 7.24 14.99 -17.95
C LYS A 8 8.02 14.69 -16.67
N LEU A 9 9.33 14.92 -16.66
CA LEU A 9 10.15 14.70 -15.46
C LEU A 9 9.72 15.62 -14.31
N VAL A 10 9.52 16.92 -14.59
CA VAL A 10 9.06 17.89 -13.58
C VAL A 10 7.70 17.50 -13.01
N LEU A 11 6.73 17.17 -13.88
CA LEU A 11 5.38 16.77 -13.46
C LEU A 11 5.41 15.45 -12.67
N ASN A 12 6.21 14.48 -13.09
CA ASN A 12 6.39 13.22 -12.36
C ASN A 12 7.00 13.45 -10.98
N MET A 13 7.99 14.35 -10.85
CA MET A 13 8.60 14.67 -9.56
C MET A 13 7.58 15.33 -8.61
N ILE A 14 6.84 16.34 -9.08
CA ILE A 14 5.86 17.06 -8.26
C ILE A 14 4.74 16.12 -7.80
N SER A 15 4.17 15.33 -8.74
CA SER A 15 3.09 14.39 -8.41
C SER A 15 3.55 13.29 -7.46
N THR A 16 4.73 12.70 -7.70
CA THR A 16 5.31 11.67 -6.83
C THR A 16 5.60 12.21 -5.44
N ALA A 17 6.26 13.37 -5.33
CA ALA A 17 6.54 14.00 -4.04
C ALA A 17 5.26 14.31 -3.25
N THR A 18 4.21 14.75 -3.93
CA THR A 18 2.90 15.01 -3.31
C THR A 18 2.28 13.71 -2.79
N MET A 19 2.26 12.63 -3.59
CA MET A 19 1.72 11.34 -3.15
C MET A 19 2.49 10.74 -1.97
N ILE A 20 3.82 10.90 -1.92
CA ILE A 20 4.65 10.49 -0.79
C ILE A 20 4.24 11.25 0.47
N ARG A 21 4.12 12.59 0.39
CA ARG A 21 3.72 13.42 1.55
C ARG A 21 2.31 13.12 2.06
N LEU A 22 1.41 12.67 1.17
CA LEU A 22 0.05 12.22 1.54
C LEU A 22 0.00 10.79 2.12
N GLY A 23 1.13 10.10 2.26
CA GLY A 23 1.16 8.73 2.79
C GLY A 23 0.56 7.69 1.84
N MET A 24 0.58 7.95 0.54
CA MET A 24 0.14 6.99 -0.49
C MET A 24 1.21 5.96 -0.86
N THR A 25 2.41 6.10 -0.29
CA THR A 25 3.54 5.17 -0.39
C THR A 25 3.97 4.70 0.99
N TYR A 26 4.55 3.50 1.07
CA TYR A 26 5.19 2.98 2.27
C TYR A 26 6.58 2.47 1.88
N SER A 27 7.63 3.03 2.49
CA SER A 27 9.00 2.87 1.99
C SER A 27 9.05 3.19 0.48
N ASN A 28 9.59 2.29 -0.35
CA ASN A 28 9.62 2.37 -1.81
C ASN A 28 8.34 1.82 -2.50
N TRP A 29 7.38 1.29 -1.74
CA TRP A 29 6.18 0.65 -2.30
C TRP A 29 5.02 1.62 -2.47
N MET A 30 4.37 1.54 -3.64
CA MET A 30 3.10 2.21 -3.90
C MET A 30 1.97 1.38 -3.29
N ILE A 31 1.36 1.89 -2.22
CA ILE A 31 0.35 1.16 -1.44
C ILE A 31 -1.09 1.60 -1.76
N ASN A 32 -1.27 2.74 -2.42
CA ASN A 32 -2.59 3.21 -2.87
C ASN A 32 -3.03 2.52 -4.17
N LEU A 33 -3.17 1.20 -4.12
CA LEU A 33 -3.49 0.35 -5.26
C LEU A 33 -4.73 -0.52 -4.98
N SER A 34 -5.60 -0.64 -5.98
CA SER A 34 -6.66 -1.65 -6.03
C SER A 34 -6.29 -2.77 -7.01
N MET A 35 -6.40 -4.02 -6.56
CA MET A 35 -5.96 -5.23 -7.28
C MET A 35 -7.01 -5.71 -8.29
N THR A 36 -7.42 -4.82 -9.22
CA THR A 36 -8.55 -5.05 -10.13
C THR A 36 -8.24 -5.90 -11.36
N ASN A 37 -6.97 -6.06 -11.72
CA ASN A 37 -6.54 -6.89 -12.85
C ASN A 37 -5.36 -7.79 -12.46
N ASN A 38 -5.03 -8.75 -13.32
CA ASN A 38 -4.00 -9.75 -13.02
C ASN A 38 -2.63 -9.12 -12.71
N LYS A 39 -2.21 -8.10 -13.47
CA LYS A 39 -0.94 -7.39 -13.23
C LYS A 39 -0.91 -6.68 -11.87
N LEU A 40 -2.00 -6.00 -11.52
CA LEU A 40 -2.11 -5.28 -10.25
C LEU A 40 -2.26 -6.25 -9.06
N ARG A 41 -2.91 -7.40 -9.27
CA ARG A 41 -3.01 -8.48 -8.29
C ARG A 41 -1.64 -9.09 -8.01
N GLU A 42 -0.86 -9.45 -9.04
CA GLU A 42 0.52 -9.93 -8.86
C GLU A 42 1.39 -8.91 -8.12
N ARG A 43 1.32 -7.64 -8.53
CA ARG A 43 2.05 -6.56 -7.84
C ARG A 43 1.62 -6.44 -6.38
N GLY A 44 0.33 -6.48 -6.10
CA GLY A 44 -0.21 -6.39 -4.74
C GLY A 44 0.21 -7.57 -3.86
N MET A 45 0.18 -8.79 -4.40
CA MET A 45 0.68 -9.99 -3.72
C MET A 45 2.17 -9.84 -3.39
N HIS A 46 2.98 -9.42 -4.35
CA HIS A 46 4.41 -9.17 -4.11
C HIS A 46 4.64 -8.13 -2.99
N VAL A 47 3.89 -7.02 -3.00
CA VAL A 47 3.97 -6.02 -1.93
C VAL A 47 3.58 -6.60 -0.58
N LEU A 48 2.55 -7.45 -0.51
CA LEU A 48 2.14 -8.10 0.75
C LEU A 48 3.23 -9.04 1.27
N GLN A 49 3.87 -9.82 0.40
CA GLN A 49 4.96 -10.71 0.78
C GLN A 49 6.18 -9.92 1.29
N GLU A 50 6.54 -8.83 0.62
CA GLU A 50 7.68 -7.99 0.99
C GLU A 50 7.45 -7.22 2.30
N ILE A 51 6.25 -6.67 2.50
CA ILE A 51 5.93 -5.90 3.71
C ILE A 51 5.69 -6.80 4.92
N LEU A 52 4.97 -7.91 4.75
CA LEU A 52 4.52 -8.76 5.86
C LEU A 52 5.37 -10.02 6.05
N GLY A 53 6.23 -10.39 5.09
CA GLY A 53 7.00 -11.64 5.13
C GLY A 53 6.14 -12.91 4.96
N VAL A 54 4.90 -12.77 4.46
CA VAL A 54 3.95 -13.87 4.34
C VAL A 54 4.17 -14.70 3.07
N ARG A 55 3.67 -15.93 3.08
CA ARG A 55 3.63 -16.78 1.89
C ARG A 55 2.60 -16.28 0.87
N ARG A 56 2.78 -16.67 -0.39
CA ARG A 56 1.89 -16.32 -1.49
C ARG A 56 0.42 -16.72 -1.24
N ASP A 57 0.19 -17.90 -0.66
CA ASP A 57 -1.15 -18.38 -0.33
C ASP A 57 -1.87 -17.48 0.69
N GLU A 58 -1.12 -16.95 1.65
CA GLU A 58 -1.63 -16.04 2.67
C GLU A 58 -1.83 -14.62 2.11
N ALA A 59 -0.91 -14.14 1.28
CA ALA A 59 -1.09 -12.90 0.53
C ALA A 59 -2.34 -12.93 -0.35
N ALA A 60 -2.64 -14.06 -1.00
CA ALA A 60 -3.84 -14.26 -1.80
C ALA A 60 -5.11 -14.18 -0.94
N ARG A 61 -5.13 -14.86 0.21
CA ARG A 61 -6.26 -14.79 1.17
C ARG A 61 -6.50 -13.38 1.69
N LEU A 62 -5.43 -12.65 2.02
CA LEU A 62 -5.51 -11.26 2.47
C LEU A 62 -6.04 -10.34 1.37
N ALA A 63 -5.61 -10.54 0.12
CA ALA A 63 -6.06 -9.76 -1.03
C ALA A 63 -7.56 -9.94 -1.33
N GLU A 64 -8.08 -11.16 -1.17
CA GLU A 64 -9.51 -11.44 -1.31
C GLU A 64 -10.31 -10.86 -0.13
N SER A 65 -9.85 -11.11 1.09
CA SER A 65 -10.54 -10.68 2.32
C SER A 65 -10.56 -9.16 2.48
N SER A 66 -9.60 -8.44 1.89
CA SER A 66 -9.56 -6.98 1.90
C SER A 66 -10.47 -6.32 0.85
N GLY A 67 -11.14 -7.10 0.00
CA GLY A 67 -11.90 -6.58 -1.14
C GLY A 67 -11.00 -5.95 -2.22
N SER A 68 -9.83 -6.55 -2.47
CA SER A 68 -8.83 -6.07 -3.44
C SER A 68 -8.16 -4.73 -3.08
N ASN A 69 -8.30 -4.23 -1.86
CA ASN A 69 -7.60 -3.03 -1.40
C ASN A 69 -6.28 -3.40 -0.69
N LEU A 70 -5.16 -2.90 -1.22
CA LEU A 70 -3.83 -3.24 -0.70
C LEU A 70 -3.58 -2.67 0.71
N LYS A 71 -4.00 -1.42 0.99
CA LYS A 71 -3.81 -0.83 2.32
C LYS A 71 -4.55 -1.61 3.40
N VAL A 72 -5.79 -2.00 3.10
CA VAL A 72 -6.62 -2.80 4.02
C VAL A 72 -5.98 -4.18 4.22
N ALA A 73 -5.52 -4.84 3.15
CA ALA A 73 -4.83 -6.13 3.25
C ALA A 73 -3.57 -6.07 4.13
N VAL A 74 -2.75 -5.02 3.99
CA VAL A 74 -1.56 -4.83 4.84
C VAL A 74 -1.95 -4.65 6.30
N ILE A 75 -2.97 -3.85 6.61
CA ILE A 75 -3.42 -3.65 8.00
C ILE A 75 -3.97 -4.96 8.59
N MET A 76 -4.78 -5.69 7.82
CA MET A 76 -5.31 -7.00 8.24
C MET A 76 -4.18 -7.98 8.53
N GLY A 77 -3.17 -8.07 7.66
CA GLY A 77 -2.02 -8.95 7.87
C GLY A 77 -1.12 -8.54 9.03
N ALA A 78 -0.88 -7.24 9.23
CA ALA A 78 -0.03 -6.74 10.31
C ALA A 78 -0.68 -6.83 11.70
N SER A 79 -2.00 -6.71 11.77
CA SER A 79 -2.73 -6.59 13.04
C SER A 79 -3.74 -7.70 13.33
N GLY A 80 -3.89 -8.66 12.41
CA GLY A 80 -4.82 -9.78 12.53
C GLY A 80 -6.30 -9.40 12.66
N CYS A 81 -6.69 -8.20 12.22
CA CYS A 81 -8.03 -7.66 12.42
C CYS A 81 -8.97 -7.94 11.23
N THR A 82 -10.28 -7.76 11.44
CA THR A 82 -11.27 -7.87 10.35
C THR A 82 -11.14 -6.72 9.35
N LYS A 83 -11.76 -6.87 8.18
CA LYS A 83 -11.79 -5.83 7.13
C LYS A 83 -12.37 -4.52 7.67
N GLU A 84 -13.46 -4.57 8.42
CA GLU A 84 -14.17 -3.39 8.95
C GLU A 84 -13.29 -2.64 9.95
N GLN A 85 -12.57 -3.39 10.80
CA GLN A 85 -11.63 -2.84 11.76
C GLN A 85 -10.43 -2.20 11.04
N ALA A 86 -9.90 -2.86 10.00
CA ALA A 86 -8.82 -2.33 9.18
C ALA A 86 -9.22 -1.03 8.47
N GLU A 87 -10.42 -0.98 7.89
CA GLU A 87 -10.96 0.21 7.26
C GLU A 87 -11.19 1.35 8.26
N LYS A 88 -11.69 1.04 9.46
CA LYS A 88 -11.84 2.03 10.54
C LYS A 88 -10.49 2.63 10.92
N ARG A 89 -9.50 1.78 11.18
CA ARG A 89 -8.11 2.22 11.50
C ARG A 89 -7.52 3.05 10.38
N LEU A 90 -7.77 2.68 9.12
CA LEU A 90 -7.30 3.45 7.96
C LEU A 90 -7.96 4.85 7.89
N ARG A 91 -9.25 4.95 8.20
CA ARG A 91 -9.97 6.24 8.27
C ARG A 91 -9.44 7.12 9.39
N ASP A 92 -9.26 6.57 10.59
CA ASP A 92 -8.75 7.29 11.76
C ASP A 92 -7.32 7.83 11.49
N ALA A 93 -6.52 7.07 10.76
CA ALA A 93 -5.17 7.45 10.33
C ALA A 93 -5.12 8.36 9.09
N LYS A 94 -6.27 8.88 8.61
CA LYS A 94 -6.39 9.71 7.39
C LYS A 94 -5.73 9.07 6.15
N GLY A 95 -5.77 7.73 6.07
CA GLY A 95 -5.21 6.98 4.94
C GLY A 95 -3.68 6.79 4.97
N ASN A 96 -3.00 7.22 6.02
CA ASN A 96 -1.55 7.03 6.19
C ASN A 96 -1.26 5.65 6.81
N LEU A 97 -0.56 4.79 6.08
CA LEU A 97 -0.25 3.45 6.55
C LEU A 97 0.85 3.43 7.61
N ARG A 98 1.79 4.38 7.56
CA ARG A 98 2.92 4.47 8.51
C ARG A 98 2.42 4.72 9.92
N THR A 99 1.43 5.59 10.09
CA THR A 99 0.81 5.84 11.40
C THR A 99 0.12 4.58 11.93
N VAL A 100 -0.63 3.87 11.10
CA VAL A 100 -1.29 2.61 11.50
C VAL A 100 -0.25 1.56 11.90
N ILE A 101 0.77 1.30 11.08
CA ILE A 101 1.79 0.26 11.35
C ILE A 101 2.69 0.64 12.53
N SER A 102 2.96 1.92 12.76
CA SER A 102 3.77 2.35 13.91
C SER A 102 3.17 1.94 15.26
N HIS A 103 1.84 1.82 15.34
CA HIS A 103 1.15 1.30 16.53
C HIS A 103 1.36 -0.20 16.74
N PHE A 104 1.77 -0.96 15.71
CA PHE A 104 1.97 -2.41 15.75
C PHE A 104 3.44 -2.83 15.83
N GLY A 105 4.38 -1.88 15.98
CA GLY A 105 5.77 -2.19 16.32
C GLY A 105 6.47 -3.17 15.37
N THR A 106 6.16 -3.15 14.08
CA THR A 106 6.86 -3.98 13.11
C THR A 106 8.11 -3.24 12.65
N GLY A 107 9.21 -3.48 13.37
CA GLY A 107 10.53 -2.97 13.02
C GLY A 107 10.98 -3.49 11.66
N ARG A 108 11.25 -2.57 10.75
CA ARG A 108 12.21 -2.66 9.64
C ARG A 108 12.27 -1.28 8.98
N GLU A 109 13.21 -0.47 9.45
CA GLU A 109 13.73 0.70 8.74
C GLU A 109 14.60 0.27 7.55
#